data_AF-A0A8K0VYU9-F1
#
_entry.id   AF-A0A8K0VYU9-F1
#
_cell.length_a   1.000
_cell.length_b   1.000
_cell.length_c   1.000
_cell.angle_alpha   90.00
_cell.angle_beta   90.00
_cell.angle_gamma   90.00
#
_symmetry.space_group_name_H-M   'P 1'
#
loop_
_entity.id
_entity.type
_entity.pdbx_description
1 polymer ?
#
loop_
_entity_poly.entity_id
_entity_poly.type
_entity_poly.pdbx_seq_one_letter_code
_entity_poly.pdbx_strand_id
1 'polypeptide(L)'
;MPYTKPAELGYGRTDARQERANSRIRDAHVRAAEPVDKLLQNDPSLVADTMRKPDIPTTVFDLRAYDSEITALQKTLPRHERFINGNGKAAPYIYGSIQGQDLGLCFATFCTTFRCEMGVRCAWRHHPLTKAEREWIIKYGRERGKQFLERLTNFWANPEVPVPGATMHDK
;
A
#
# COMPACT_ATOMS: atom_id res chain seq x y z
N MET A 1 35.34 -13.68 -56.30
CA MET A 1 34.26 -14.69 -56.28
C MET A 1 32.92 -13.98 -56.49
N PRO A 2 32.13 -14.35 -57.50
CA PRO A 2 30.86 -13.69 -57.83
C PRO A 2 29.72 -14.18 -56.93
N TYR A 3 28.93 -13.26 -56.39
CA TYR A 3 27.72 -13.57 -55.63
C TYR A 3 26.52 -13.58 -56.58
N THR A 4 25.90 -14.74 -56.70
CA THR A 4 24.71 -15.04 -57.49
C THR A 4 23.45 -14.45 -56.85
N LYS A 5 22.60 -13.82 -57.66
CA LYS A 5 21.24 -13.39 -57.30
C LYS A 5 20.31 -14.61 -57.12
N PRO A 6 19.40 -14.60 -56.13
CA PRO A 6 18.22 -15.46 -56.18
C PRO A 6 16.95 -14.68 -56.56
N ALA A 7 16.35 -15.19 -57.65
CA ALA A 7 14.94 -15.45 -57.93
C ALA A 7 13.84 -14.53 -57.38
N GLU A 8 13.09 -13.98 -58.33
CA GLU A 8 11.79 -13.35 -58.20
C GLU A 8 10.73 -14.35 -57.71
N LEU A 9 9.99 -13.98 -56.66
CA LEU A 9 8.76 -14.65 -56.24
C LEU A 9 7.57 -13.83 -56.73
N GLY A 10 6.81 -14.43 -57.64
CA GLY A 10 5.62 -13.85 -58.25
C GLY A 10 4.50 -13.60 -57.23
N TYR A 11 3.95 -12.39 -57.26
CA TYR A 11 2.70 -12.07 -56.57
C TYR A 11 1.51 -12.64 -57.34
N GLY A 12 0.96 -13.71 -56.79
CA GLY A 12 -0.31 -14.30 -57.21
C GLY A 12 -1.50 -13.40 -56.89
N ARG A 13 -2.34 -13.23 -57.91
CA ARG A 13 -3.74 -12.80 -57.91
C ARG A 13 -4.45 -12.89 -56.56
N THR A 14 -4.88 -11.75 -56.03
CA THR A 14 -5.90 -11.72 -54.98
C THR A 14 -7.28 -11.85 -55.62
N ASP A 15 -7.90 -12.99 -55.36
CA ASP A 15 -9.24 -13.36 -55.82
C ASP A 15 -10.32 -12.39 -55.30
N ALA A 16 -11.20 -11.96 -56.21
CA ALA A 16 -12.40 -11.14 -55.99
C ALA A 16 -13.46 -11.75 -55.02
N ARG A 17 -13.09 -12.80 -54.30
CA ARG A 17 -13.93 -13.50 -53.33
C ARG A 17 -13.83 -12.90 -51.93
N GLN A 18 -12.72 -12.22 -51.59
CA GLN A 18 -12.52 -11.60 -50.28
C GLN A 18 -13.39 -10.35 -50.05
N GLU A 19 -13.70 -9.60 -51.11
CA GLU A 19 -14.45 -8.32 -50.99
C GLU A 19 -15.94 -8.50 -50.67
N ARG A 20 -16.56 -9.62 -51.08
CA ARG A 20 -17.97 -9.89 -50.77
C ARG A 20 -18.22 -10.32 -49.32
N ALA A 21 -17.18 -10.78 -48.61
CA ALA A 21 -17.30 -11.09 -47.19
C ALA A 21 -17.31 -9.81 -46.33
N ASN A 22 -16.60 -8.76 -46.75
CA ASN A 22 -16.50 -7.51 -46.00
C ASN A 22 -17.70 -6.57 -46.17
N SER A 23 -18.53 -6.73 -47.20
CA SER A 23 -19.74 -5.90 -47.36
C SER A 23 -20.88 -6.32 -46.44
N ARG A 24 -20.97 -7.59 -46.04
CA ARG A 24 -22.07 -8.10 -45.19
C ARG A 24 -21.94 -7.76 -43.70
N ILE A 25 -20.75 -7.37 -43.23
CA ILE A 25 -20.53 -7.00 -41.83
C ILE A 25 -20.92 -5.53 -41.55
N ARG A 26 -20.93 -4.69 -42.60
CA ARG A 26 -21.22 -3.24 -42.45
C ARG A 26 -22.70 -2.91 -42.30
N ASP A 27 -23.61 -3.76 -42.75
CA ASP A 27 -25.06 -3.48 -42.70
C ASP A 27 -25.75 -3.91 -41.40
N ALA A 28 -25.01 -4.48 -40.44
CA ALA A 28 -25.55 -4.88 -39.13
C ALA A 28 -25.29 -3.87 -37.99
N HIS A 29 -24.62 -2.74 -38.26
CA HIS A 29 -24.19 -1.76 -37.25
C HIS A 29 -24.97 -0.43 -37.29
N VAL A 30 -26.23 -0.45 -37.74
CA VAL A 30 -27.15 0.69 -37.60
C VAL A 30 -28.38 0.24 -36.83
N ARG A 31 -28.18 -0.07 -35.55
CA ARG A 31 -29.28 -0.12 -34.57
C ARG A 31 -28.93 0.76 -33.39
N ALA A 32 -29.62 1.90 -33.37
CA ALA A 32 -29.90 2.76 -32.22
C ALA A 32 -28.82 2.79 -31.13
N ALA A 33 -27.87 3.71 -31.29
CA ALA A 33 -27.19 4.29 -30.14
C ALA A 33 -28.23 5.08 -29.34
N GLU A 34 -28.83 4.44 -28.33
CA GLU A 34 -29.49 5.16 -27.25
C GLU A 34 -28.45 6.06 -26.57
N PRO A 35 -28.80 7.31 -26.22
CA PRO A 35 -27.84 8.22 -25.58
C PRO A 35 -27.42 7.63 -24.22
N VAL A 36 -26.13 7.32 -24.12
CA VAL A 36 -25.45 6.78 -22.92
C VAL A 36 -25.58 7.72 -21.70
N ASP A 37 -26.04 8.96 -21.91
CA ASP A 37 -26.30 9.96 -20.87
C ASP A 37 -27.43 9.62 -19.89
N LYS A 38 -28.20 8.54 -20.10
CA LYS A 38 -29.28 8.13 -19.18
C LYS A 38 -28.93 7.00 -18.20
N LEU A 39 -27.75 6.37 -18.32
CA LEU A 39 -27.31 5.31 -17.39
C LEU A 39 -26.43 5.82 -16.23
N LEU A 40 -26.14 7.12 -16.20
CA LEU A 40 -25.50 7.81 -15.06
C LEU A 40 -26.53 8.62 -14.26
N GLN A 41 -27.73 8.08 -14.09
CA GLN A 41 -28.61 8.59 -13.05
C GLN A 41 -28.03 8.17 -11.70
N ASN A 42 -27.43 9.16 -11.05
CA ASN A 42 -26.89 9.13 -9.69
C ASN A 42 -27.78 8.30 -8.76
N ASP A 43 -27.40 7.05 -8.51
CA ASP A 43 -28.02 6.24 -7.46
C ASP A 43 -27.56 6.82 -6.10
N PRO A 44 -28.44 7.47 -5.33
CA PRO A 44 -28.07 8.07 -4.05
C PRO A 44 -27.60 7.02 -3.04
N SER A 45 -27.89 5.73 -3.27
CA SER A 45 -27.46 4.65 -2.39
C SER A 45 -25.96 4.32 -2.53
N LEU A 46 -25.34 4.62 -3.68
CA LEU A 46 -23.89 4.40 -3.90
C LEU A 46 -23.02 5.54 -3.35
N VAL A 47 -23.58 6.73 -3.13
CA VAL A 47 -22.87 7.86 -2.50
C VAL A 47 -22.99 7.87 -0.97
N ALA A 48 -23.95 7.13 -0.40
CA ALA A 48 -24.16 7.07 1.05
C ALA A 48 -23.03 6.35 1.82
N ASP A 49 -22.25 5.49 1.16
CA ASP A 49 -21.15 4.76 1.80
C ASP A 49 -19.86 5.60 1.94
N THR A 50 -19.80 6.78 1.32
CA THR A 50 -18.63 7.68 1.40
C THR A 50 -18.59 8.56 2.66
N MET A 51 -19.63 8.52 3.51
CA MET A 51 -19.71 9.33 4.74
C MET A 51 -19.75 8.51 6.04
N ARG A 52 -19.45 7.21 6.02
CA ARG A 52 -19.13 6.51 7.27
C ARG A 52 -17.79 7.01 7.77
N LYS A 53 -17.81 7.70 8.91
CA LYS A 53 -16.62 8.11 9.66
C LYS A 53 -15.65 6.93 9.67
N PRO A 54 -14.38 7.13 9.26
CA PRO A 54 -13.45 6.04 9.19
C PRO A 54 -13.39 5.33 10.55
N ASP A 55 -13.57 4.01 10.57
CA ASP A 55 -13.42 3.19 11.78
C ASP A 55 -11.92 3.18 12.15
N ILE A 56 -11.48 4.29 12.74
CA ILE A 56 -10.11 4.51 13.18
C ILE A 56 -9.97 3.84 14.56
N PRO A 57 -9.05 2.88 14.74
CA PRO A 57 -8.78 2.30 16.04
C PRO A 57 -8.41 3.37 17.06
N THR A 58 -8.80 3.17 18.31
CA THR A 58 -8.48 4.08 19.43
C THR A 58 -6.97 4.20 19.72
N THR A 59 -6.17 3.32 19.12
CA THR A 59 -4.71 3.28 19.19
C THR A 59 -4.01 4.11 18.12
N VAL A 60 -4.75 4.74 17.23
CA VAL A 60 -4.23 5.66 16.22
C VAL A 60 -4.24 7.07 16.80
N PHE A 61 -3.06 7.68 16.88
CA PHE A 61 -2.87 9.00 17.48
C PHE A 61 -2.17 9.97 16.52
N ASP A 62 -2.31 11.27 16.78
CA ASP A 62 -1.41 12.28 16.21
C ASP A 62 -0.14 12.36 17.06
N LEU A 63 0.92 11.68 16.63
CA LEU A 63 2.17 11.57 17.38
C LEU A 63 3.21 12.61 16.98
N ARG A 64 2.88 13.64 16.19
CA ARG A 64 3.89 14.59 15.67
C ARG A 64 4.67 15.31 16.79
N ALA A 65 3.97 15.75 17.83
CA ALA A 65 4.62 16.40 18.98
C ALA A 65 5.53 15.41 19.73
N TYR A 66 5.01 14.22 20.06
CA TYR A 66 5.76 13.18 20.74
C TYR A 66 6.98 12.71 19.94
N ASP A 67 6.84 12.56 18.63
CA ASP A 67 7.92 12.20 17.70
C ASP A 67 9.02 13.27 17.68
N SER A 68 8.64 14.55 17.72
CA SER A 68 9.59 15.67 17.86
C SER A 68 10.34 15.61 19.19
N GLU A 69 9.64 15.37 20.30
CA GLU A 69 10.23 15.23 21.64
C GLU A 69 11.22 14.07 21.71
N ILE A 70 10.83 12.88 21.24
CA ILE A 70 11.72 11.72 21.18
C ILE A 70 12.94 12.03 20.30
N THR A 71 12.74 12.66 19.14
CA THR A 71 13.84 13.04 18.25
C THR A 71 14.79 14.03 18.92
N ALA A 72 14.28 14.99 19.70
CA ALA A 72 15.11 15.93 20.45
C ALA A 72 15.89 15.23 21.57
N LEU A 73 15.24 14.34 22.33
CA LEU A 73 15.86 13.54 23.39
C LEU A 73 16.98 12.65 22.85
N GLN A 74 16.78 12.00 21.71
CA GLN A 74 17.78 11.12 21.09
C GLN A 74 19.08 11.85 20.70
N LYS A 75 19.02 13.17 20.46
CA LYS A 75 20.20 13.99 20.18
C LYS A 75 21.06 14.24 21.42
N THR A 76 20.47 14.25 22.61
CA THR A 76 21.17 14.53 23.87
C THR A 76 21.67 13.27 24.58
N LEU A 77 21.07 12.11 24.29
CA LEU A 77 21.46 10.84 24.90
C LEU A 77 22.84 10.35 24.44
N PRO A 78 23.60 9.67 25.33
CA PRO A 78 24.83 8.96 24.97
C PRO A 78 24.58 7.94 23.85
N ARG A 79 25.62 7.65 23.06
CA ARG A 79 25.51 6.75 21.88
C ARG A 79 24.92 5.37 22.22
N HIS A 80 25.18 4.84 23.41
CA HIS A 80 24.70 3.52 23.84
C HIS A 80 23.28 3.53 24.40
N GLU A 81 22.67 4.71 24.58
CA GLU A 81 21.31 4.90 25.09
C GLU A 81 20.34 5.44 24.05
N ARG A 82 20.80 5.61 22.81
CA ARG A 82 20.01 6.15 21.69
C ARG A 82 19.92 5.12 20.57
N PHE A 83 18.90 5.25 19.74
CA PHE A 83 18.76 4.47 18.51
C PHE A 83 19.99 4.68 17.63
N ILE A 84 20.46 3.59 17.03
CA ILE A 84 21.64 3.62 16.14
C ILE A 84 21.29 4.40 14.87
N ASN A 85 20.06 4.20 14.36
CA ASN A 85 19.58 4.78 13.12
C ASN A 85 18.29 5.57 13.36
N GLY A 86 18.37 6.89 13.26
CA GLY A 86 17.22 7.78 13.40
C GLY A 86 16.65 7.79 14.82
N ASN A 87 15.33 7.73 14.94
CA ASN A 87 14.64 7.77 16.23
C ASN A 87 13.90 6.46 16.56
N GLY A 88 14.09 5.40 15.78
CA GLY A 88 13.51 4.07 16.02
C GLY A 88 12.03 3.91 15.65
N LYS A 89 11.37 4.93 15.10
CA LYS A 89 9.94 4.90 14.74
C LYS A 89 9.71 4.40 13.32
N ALA A 90 8.71 3.56 13.10
CA ALA A 90 8.21 3.27 11.77
C ALA A 90 7.36 4.44 11.27
N ALA A 91 7.76 5.04 10.15
CA ALA A 91 7.02 6.16 9.57
C ALA A 91 5.64 5.71 9.05
N PRO A 92 4.55 6.50 9.24
CA PRO A 92 3.19 6.12 8.86
C PRO A 92 3.01 5.67 7.41
N TYR A 93 3.75 6.30 6.48
CA TYR A 93 3.66 5.97 5.06
C TYR A 93 4.08 4.53 4.74
N ILE A 94 4.86 3.88 5.61
CA ILE A 94 5.33 2.49 5.45
C ILE A 94 4.15 1.52 5.45
N TYR A 95 3.18 1.73 6.34
CA TYR A 95 1.95 0.93 6.40
C TYR A 95 0.76 1.65 5.73
N GLY A 96 1.04 2.65 4.90
CA GLY A 96 0.05 3.34 4.06
C GLY A 96 -0.80 4.41 4.78
N SER A 97 -0.39 4.88 5.95
CA SER A 97 -1.06 5.96 6.67
C SER A 97 -0.42 7.34 6.43
N ILE A 98 -0.99 8.37 7.06
CA ILE A 98 -0.54 9.77 7.08
C ILE A 98 -0.01 10.16 8.46
N GLN A 99 0.73 11.27 8.54
CA GLN A 99 1.42 11.71 9.78
C GLN A 99 0.50 11.97 10.98
N GLY A 100 -0.78 12.32 10.76
CA GLY A 100 -1.76 12.53 11.84
C GLY A 100 -2.51 11.26 12.27
N GLN A 101 -2.18 10.11 11.67
CA GLN A 101 -2.81 8.82 11.95
C GLN A 101 -1.73 7.77 12.16
N ASP A 102 -1.13 7.80 13.35
CA ASP A 102 0.07 7.05 13.68
C ASP A 102 -0.19 5.97 14.74
N LEU A 103 0.34 4.77 14.54
CA LEU A 103 0.25 3.66 15.49
C LEU A 103 1.45 3.62 16.46
N GLY A 104 2.46 4.46 16.24
CA GLY A 104 3.66 4.58 17.07
C GLY A 104 4.48 3.29 17.11
N LEU A 105 4.60 2.61 15.97
CA LEU A 105 5.26 1.30 15.87
C LEU A 105 6.79 1.45 15.87
N CYS A 106 7.49 0.51 16.52
CA CYS A 106 8.95 0.45 16.43
C CYS A 106 9.39 -0.03 15.05
N PHE A 107 10.31 0.69 14.40
CA PHE A 107 10.86 0.32 13.11
C PHE A 107 11.56 -1.04 13.13
N ALA A 108 12.41 -1.31 14.13
CA ALA A 108 13.15 -2.56 14.21
C ALA A 108 12.20 -3.77 14.26
N THR A 109 11.19 -3.71 15.13
CA THR A 109 10.20 -4.78 15.34
C THR A 109 9.29 -5.01 14.13
N PHE A 110 8.82 -3.94 13.48
CA PHE A 110 7.79 -4.06 12.44
C PHE A 110 8.34 -4.05 11.02
N CYS A 111 9.61 -3.71 10.81
CA CYS A 111 10.18 -3.51 9.48
C CYS A 111 11.52 -4.25 9.26
N THR A 112 12.07 -4.95 10.25
CA THR A 112 13.37 -5.64 10.14
C THR A 112 13.33 -7.00 10.83
N THR A 113 14.34 -7.83 10.58
CA THR A 113 14.58 -9.09 11.30
C THR A 113 15.49 -8.92 12.51
N PHE A 114 15.78 -7.68 12.92
CA PHE A 114 16.66 -7.39 14.04
C PHE A 114 15.85 -7.12 15.31
N ARG A 115 16.42 -7.52 16.46
CA ARG A 115 15.91 -7.12 17.76
C ARG A 115 16.06 -5.60 17.93
N CYS A 116 15.04 -4.94 18.48
CA CYS A 116 15.13 -3.53 18.88
C CYS A 116 16.25 -3.33 19.91
N GLU A 117 17.20 -2.43 19.61
CA GLU A 117 18.35 -2.15 20.49
C GLU A 117 17.95 -1.52 21.83
N MET A 118 16.76 -0.89 21.90
CA MET A 118 16.27 -0.24 23.11
C MET A 118 15.50 -1.19 24.03
N GLY A 119 15.04 -2.35 23.54
CA GLY A 119 14.26 -3.32 24.32
C GLY A 119 13.08 -2.66 25.05
N VAL A 120 12.98 -2.88 26.37
CA VAL A 120 11.94 -2.29 27.23
C VAL A 120 12.00 -0.76 27.34
N ARG A 121 13.15 -0.15 27.02
CA ARG A 121 13.33 1.31 26.99
C ARG A 121 12.88 1.93 25.67
N CYS A 122 12.38 1.13 24.73
CA CYS A 122 11.91 1.65 23.45
C CYS A 122 10.69 2.56 23.66
N ALA A 123 10.79 3.79 23.13
CA ALA A 123 9.71 4.77 23.16
C ALA A 123 8.53 4.40 22.25
N TRP A 124 8.68 3.36 21.42
CA TRP A 124 7.72 2.91 20.43
C TRP A 124 7.15 1.55 20.79
N ARG A 125 5.93 1.31 20.33
CA ARG A 125 5.17 0.10 20.62
C ARG A 125 5.83 -1.11 19.97
N HIS A 126 5.98 -2.17 20.75
CA HIS A 126 6.34 -3.52 20.29
C HIS A 126 5.16 -4.49 20.27
N HIS A 127 4.03 -4.15 20.89
CA HIS A 127 2.86 -5.03 20.96
C HIS A 127 2.33 -5.37 19.57
N PRO A 128 1.97 -6.64 19.32
CA PRO A 128 1.48 -7.07 18.01
C PRO A 128 0.23 -6.27 17.63
N LEU A 129 -0.01 -6.14 16.33
CA LEU A 129 -1.19 -5.44 15.86
C LEU A 129 -2.45 -6.16 16.33
N THR A 130 -3.49 -5.41 16.67
CA THR A 130 -4.82 -5.96 16.95
C THR A 130 -5.53 -6.30 15.63
N LYS A 131 -6.65 -7.03 15.71
CA LYS A 131 -7.48 -7.30 14.53
C LYS A 131 -7.97 -5.99 13.88
N ALA A 132 -8.48 -5.06 14.69
CA ALA A 132 -8.98 -3.77 14.24
C ALA A 132 -7.89 -2.94 13.54
N GLU A 133 -6.66 -2.95 14.06
CA GLU A 133 -5.54 -2.24 13.43
C GLU A 133 -5.16 -2.83 12.08
N ARG A 134 -5.14 -4.17 11.95
CA ARG A 134 -4.88 -4.83 10.66
C ARG A 134 -5.96 -4.48 9.64
N GLU A 135 -7.23 -4.55 10.03
CA GLU A 135 -8.35 -4.18 9.16
C GLU A 135 -8.28 -2.71 8.74
N TRP A 136 -7.94 -1.83 9.68
CA TRP A 136 -7.70 -0.42 9.40
C TRP A 136 -6.54 -0.20 8.42
N ILE A 137 -5.39 -0.85 8.62
CA ILE A 137 -4.25 -0.76 7.68
C ILE A 137 -4.64 -1.23 6.28
N ILE A 138 -5.42 -2.31 6.14
CA ILE A 138 -5.89 -2.80 4.84
C ILE A 138 -6.82 -1.77 4.17
N LYS A 139 -7.77 -1.21 4.94
CA LYS A 139 -8.78 -0.27 4.46
C LYS A 139 -8.16 1.07 4.03
N TYR A 140 -7.29 1.66 4.84
CA TYR A 140 -6.72 2.99 4.59
C TYR A 140 -5.40 2.95 3.82
N GLY A 141 -4.53 2.00 4.17
CA GLY A 141 -3.21 1.86 3.56
C GLY A 141 -3.21 1.25 2.16
N ARG A 142 -4.36 0.70 1.73
CA ARG A 142 -4.55 0.08 0.41
C ARG A 142 -3.43 -0.94 0.13
N GLU A 143 -2.79 -0.84 -1.03
CA GLU A 143 -1.76 -1.77 -1.47
C GLU A 143 -0.51 -1.74 -0.57
N ARG A 144 -0.10 -0.57 -0.08
CA ARG A 144 1.03 -0.46 0.85
C ARG A 144 0.72 -1.12 2.20
N GLY A 145 -0.49 -0.94 2.70
CA GLY A 145 -0.95 -1.57 3.93
C GLY A 145 -0.93 -3.10 3.83
N LYS A 146 -1.38 -3.66 2.70
CA LYS A 146 -1.31 -5.11 2.44
C LYS A 146 0.12 -5.63 2.41
N GLN A 147 1.01 -4.97 1.65
CA GLN A 147 2.42 -5.34 1.57
C GLN A 147 3.13 -5.27 2.93
N PHE A 148 2.80 -4.26 3.74
CA PHE A 148 3.31 -4.15 5.09
C PHE A 148 2.88 -5.34 5.97
N LEU A 149 1.59 -5.69 5.96
CA LEU A 149 1.07 -6.82 6.75
C LEU A 149 1.59 -8.17 6.28
N GLU A 150 1.80 -8.37 4.99
CA GLU A 150 2.43 -9.57 4.45
C GLU A 150 3.84 -9.74 5.01
N ARG A 151 4.65 -8.67 4.96
CA ARG A 151 6.02 -8.67 5.49
C ARG A 151 6.09 -8.78 7.01
N LEU A 152 5.08 -8.27 7.72
CA LEU A 152 5.03 -8.29 9.18
C LEU A 152 5.21 -9.69 9.77
N THR A 153 4.71 -10.71 9.08
CA THR A 153 4.84 -12.12 9.47
C THR A 153 6.30 -12.58 9.59
N ASN A 154 7.22 -11.94 8.85
CA ASN A 154 8.65 -12.25 8.86
C ASN A 154 9.43 -11.47 9.94
N PHE A 155 8.83 -10.45 10.54
CA PHE A 155 9.53 -9.46 11.36
C PHE A 155 9.13 -9.49 12.84
N TRP A 156 7.82 -9.43 13.16
CA TRP A 156 7.39 -9.12 14.53
C TRP A 156 7.89 -10.09 15.60
N ALA A 157 7.93 -11.40 15.31
CA ALA A 157 8.38 -12.43 16.25
C ALA A 157 9.80 -12.93 15.97
N ASN A 158 10.56 -12.25 15.10
CA ASN A 158 11.87 -12.67 14.63
C ASN A 158 12.92 -11.63 15.05
N PRO A 159 14.04 -12.01 15.71
CA PRO A 159 14.47 -13.39 16.05
C PRO A 159 13.76 -13.99 17.26
N GLU A 160 13.10 -13.16 18.06
CA GLU A 160 12.37 -13.56 19.26
C GLU A 160 11.15 -12.65 19.43
N VAL A 161 10.19 -13.09 20.24
CA VAL A 161 9.03 -12.25 20.59
C VAL A 161 9.53 -11.03 21.37
N PRO A 162 9.26 -9.80 20.90
CA PRO A 162 9.80 -8.60 21.52
C PRO A 162 9.16 -8.37 22.88
N VAL A 163 9.98 -7.96 23.84
CA VAL A 163 9.49 -7.46 25.12
C VAL A 163 8.62 -6.22 24.90
N PRO A 164 7.55 -6.02 25.68
CA PRO A 164 6.74 -4.81 25.65
C PRO A 164 7.61 -3.55 25.70
N GLY A 165 7.54 -2.75 24.64
CA GLY A 165 8.02 -1.36 24.65
C GLY A 165 6.95 -0.44 25.26
N ALA A 166 7.01 0.86 24.96
CA ALA A 166 5.99 1.81 25.42
C ALA A 166 4.56 1.35 25.07
N THR A 167 3.70 1.25 26.09
CA THR A 167 2.27 1.08 25.94
C THR A 167 1.64 2.45 25.76
N MET A 168 1.24 2.79 24.53
CA MET A 168 0.48 4.02 24.29
C MET A 168 -1.02 3.87 24.58
N HIS A 169 -1.41 2.81 25.31
CA HIS A 169 -2.80 2.55 25.68
C HIS A 169 -3.26 3.36 26.90
N ASP A 170 -2.33 3.92 27.68
CA ASP A 170 -2.63 4.61 28.95
C ASP A 170 -2.53 6.15 28.83
N LYS A 171 -2.61 6.71 27.61
CA LYS A 171 -2.67 8.16 27.38
C LYS A 171 -4.07 8.63 27.04
#